data_AF-A0AAV7CKD7-F1
#
_entry.id   AF-A0AAV7CKD7-F1
#
_cell.length_a   1.000
_cell.length_b   1.000
_cell.length_c   1.000
_cell.angle_alpha   90.00
_cell.angle_beta   90.00
_cell.angle_gamma   90.00
#
_symmetry.space_group_name_H-M   'P 1'
#
loop_
_entity.id
_entity.type
_entity.pdbx_description
1 polymer ?
#
loop_
_entity_poly.entity_id
_entity_poly.type
_entity_poly.pdbx_seq_one_letter_code
_entity_poly.pdbx_strand_id
1 'polypeptide(L)'
;MVVQVWLYFYCICLWRCFKFILRKLSGRCELQRICYKNKPGAGRTLKLESSLKSSKSKLLQSAVGVHPDAIEKTVEDILTLKKVNVDTNPQFAVSLQACLLQIVGYRNLTVEVEKLRREAYDSENPQHEEMLIKLWKML
;
A
#
# COMPACT_ATOMS: atom_id res chain seq x y z
N MET A 1 -21.54 -26.71 0.37
CA MET A 1 -20.18 -26.96 0.90
C MET A 1 -19.20 -27.36 -0.20
N VAL A 2 -19.19 -28.62 -0.69
CA VAL A 2 -18.19 -29.08 -1.69
C VAL A 2 -18.23 -28.27 -2.99
N VAL A 3 -19.41 -28.06 -3.58
CA VAL A 3 -19.58 -27.27 -4.82
C VAL A 3 -19.08 -25.82 -4.67
N GLN A 4 -19.28 -25.20 -3.51
CA GLN A 4 -18.79 -23.83 -3.24
C GLN A 4 -17.26 -23.76 -3.21
N VAL A 5 -16.60 -24.79 -2.67
CA VAL A 5 -15.14 -24.90 -2.65
C VAL A 5 -14.60 -25.07 -4.07
N TRP A 6 -15.21 -25.92 -4.89
CA TRP A 6 -14.82 -26.10 -6.30
C TRP A 6 -15.01 -24.83 -7.13
N LEU A 7 -16.15 -24.15 -6.96
CA LEU A 7 -16.42 -22.85 -7.59
C LEU A 7 -15.38 -21.80 -7.17
N TYR A 8 -15.01 -21.77 -5.89
CA TYR A 8 -13.98 -20.86 -5.38
C TYR A 8 -12.61 -21.12 -6.03
N PHE A 9 -12.17 -22.38 -6.09
CA PHE A 9 -10.92 -22.75 -6.78
C PHE A 9 -10.97 -22.43 -8.27
N TYR A 10 -12.09 -22.71 -8.94
CA TYR A 10 -12.30 -22.39 -10.34
C TYR A 10 -12.17 -20.87 -10.59
N CYS A 11 -12.84 -20.05 -9.79
CA CYS A 11 -12.76 -18.59 -9.88
C CYS A 11 -11.33 -18.06 -9.65
N ILE A 12 -10.58 -18.63 -8.70
CA ILE A 12 -9.17 -18.26 -8.49
C ILE A 12 -8.31 -18.59 -9.71
N CYS A 13 -8.46 -19.78 -10.27
CA CYS A 13 -7.70 -20.21 -11.44
C CYS A 13 -8.05 -19.35 -12.66
N LEU A 14 -9.35 -19.12 -12.90
CA LEU A 14 -9.85 -18.25 -13.96
C LEU A 14 -9.28 -16.83 -13.84
N TRP A 15 -9.30 -16.26 -12.63
CA TRP A 15 -8.76 -14.92 -12.38
C TRP A 15 -7.26 -14.83 -12.63
N ARG A 16 -6.49 -15.88 -12.30
CA ARG A 16 -5.05 -15.96 -12.59
C ARG A 16 -4.78 -15.99 -14.10
N CYS A 17 -5.52 -16.82 -14.83
CA CYS A 17 -5.42 -16.89 -16.29
C CYS A 17 -5.78 -15.54 -16.92
N PHE A 18 -6.87 -14.91 -16.47
CA PHE A 18 -7.28 -13.59 -16.91
C PHE A 18 -6.21 -12.52 -16.66
N LYS A 19 -5.60 -12.51 -15.47
CA LYS A 19 -4.46 -11.62 -15.16
C LYS A 19 -3.28 -11.82 -16.10
N PHE A 20 -2.96 -13.06 -16.46
CA PHE A 20 -1.89 -13.38 -17.39
C PHE A 20 -2.23 -12.91 -18.82
N ILE A 21 -3.44 -13.20 -19.30
CA ILE A 21 -3.94 -12.76 -20.60
C ILE A 21 -3.90 -11.23 -20.70
N LEU A 22 -4.43 -10.52 -19.71
CA LEU A 22 -4.37 -9.05 -19.67
C LEU A 22 -2.93 -8.53 -19.72
N ARG A 23 -1.98 -9.21 -19.07
CA ARG A 23 -0.56 -8.81 -19.13
C ARG A 23 0.01 -9.02 -20.54
N LYS A 24 -0.36 -10.10 -21.23
CA LYS A 24 0.07 -10.35 -22.62
C LYS A 24 -0.55 -9.36 -23.60
N LEU A 25 -1.83 -9.03 -23.46
CA LEU A 25 -2.53 -8.10 -24.33
C LEU A 25 -2.14 -6.64 -24.10
N SER A 26 -2.08 -6.20 -22.84
CA SER A 26 -1.83 -4.78 -22.52
C SER A 26 -0.36 -4.44 -22.29
N GLY A 27 0.51 -5.45 -22.13
CA GLY A 27 1.90 -5.27 -21.68
C GLY A 27 2.06 -4.79 -20.23
N ARG A 28 0.96 -4.43 -19.55
CA ARG A 28 0.97 -3.80 -18.23
C ARG A 28 0.79 -4.83 -17.12
N CYS A 29 1.49 -4.66 -16.01
CA CYS A 29 1.23 -5.41 -14.78
C CYS A 29 0.02 -4.84 -14.03
N GLU A 30 -0.46 -5.56 -13.00
CA GLU A 30 -1.61 -5.14 -12.20
C GLU A 30 -1.39 -3.79 -11.50
N LEU A 31 -0.21 -3.58 -10.92
CA LEU A 31 0.15 -2.33 -10.26
C LEU A 31 0.10 -1.15 -11.23
N GLN A 32 0.62 -1.32 -12.45
CA GLN A 32 0.50 -0.31 -13.51
C GLN A 32 -0.98 -0.03 -13.83
N ARG A 33 -1.80 -1.06 -13.99
CA ARG A 33 -3.25 -0.87 -14.25
C ARG A 33 -3.94 -0.12 -13.12
N ILE A 34 -3.57 -0.36 -11.86
CA ILE A 34 -4.12 0.37 -10.70
C ILE A 34 -3.70 1.84 -10.76
N CYS A 35 -2.41 2.12 -10.95
CA CYS A 35 -1.89 3.49 -11.01
C CYS A 35 -2.50 4.29 -12.16
N TYR A 36 -2.74 3.67 -13.32
CA TYR A 36 -3.32 4.35 -14.48
C TYR A 36 -4.83 4.60 -14.37
N LYS A 37 -5.60 3.63 -13.86
CA LYS A 37 -7.07 3.71 -13.89
C LYS A 37 -7.67 4.54 -12.76
N ASN A 38 -6.93 4.73 -11.67
CA ASN A 38 -7.43 5.42 -10.48
C ASN A 38 -6.71 6.76 -10.35
N LYS A 39 -7.40 7.84 -9.95
CA LYS A 39 -6.77 9.13 -9.66
C LYS A 39 -5.81 9.02 -8.44
N PRO A 40 -4.79 9.88 -8.33
CA PRO A 40 -3.92 9.91 -7.14
C PRO A 40 -4.73 10.11 -5.85
N GLY A 41 -4.29 9.50 -4.75
CA GLY A 41 -4.95 9.59 -3.44
C GLY A 41 -5.35 8.24 -2.85
N ALA A 42 -6.10 8.28 -1.74
CA ALA A 42 -6.39 7.13 -0.89
C ALA A 42 -6.99 5.93 -1.65
N GLY A 43 -7.94 6.16 -2.55
CA GLY A 43 -8.57 5.07 -3.32
C GLY A 43 -7.60 4.29 -4.20
N ARG A 44 -6.59 4.95 -4.79
CA ARG A 44 -5.52 4.28 -5.55
C ARG A 44 -4.60 3.52 -4.60
N THR A 45 -4.20 4.17 -3.50
CA THR A 45 -3.28 3.63 -2.50
C THR A 45 -3.81 2.36 -1.85
N LEU A 46 -5.08 2.33 -1.43
CA LEU A 46 -5.71 1.15 -0.84
C LEU A 46 -5.77 -0.05 -1.80
N LYS A 47 -6.09 0.19 -3.07
CA LYS A 47 -6.07 -0.87 -4.10
C LYS A 47 -4.66 -1.39 -4.34
N LEU A 48 -3.67 -0.51 -4.35
CA LEU A 48 -2.27 -0.86 -4.54
C LEU A 48 -1.75 -1.68 -3.35
N GLU A 49 -2.04 -1.24 -2.11
CA GLU A 49 -1.71 -1.96 -0.88
C GLU A 49 -2.33 -3.36 -0.87
N SER A 50 -3.62 -3.47 -1.22
CA SER A 50 -4.31 -4.76 -1.31
C SER A 50 -3.67 -5.68 -2.36
N SER A 51 -3.26 -5.12 -3.50
CA SER A 51 -2.57 -5.88 -4.56
C SER A 51 -1.17 -6.33 -4.13
N LEU A 52 -0.46 -5.54 -3.34
CA LEU A 52 0.85 -5.90 -2.79
C LEU A 52 0.73 -7.01 -1.74
N LYS A 53 -0.19 -6.86 -0.77
CA LYS A 53 -0.45 -7.88 0.27
C LYS A 53 -0.91 -9.22 -0.29
N SER A 54 -1.75 -9.19 -1.33
CA SER A 54 -2.28 -10.41 -1.98
C SER A 54 -1.32 -11.04 -3.02
N SER A 55 -0.17 -10.42 -3.26
CA SER A 55 0.84 -10.94 -4.16
C SER A 55 1.42 -12.28 -3.67
N LYS A 56 1.86 -13.15 -4.58
CA LYS A 56 2.66 -14.35 -4.24
C LYS A 56 4.14 -14.06 -3.98
N SER A 57 4.64 -12.91 -4.46
CA SER A 57 6.04 -12.52 -4.27
C SER A 57 6.22 -11.94 -2.88
N LYS A 58 7.13 -12.52 -2.08
CA LYS A 58 7.50 -12.03 -0.75
C LYS A 58 8.01 -10.59 -0.79
N LEU A 59 8.78 -10.21 -1.83
CA LEU A 59 9.27 -8.85 -2.04
C LEU A 59 8.11 -7.84 -2.16
N LEU A 60 7.06 -8.22 -2.88
CA LEU A 60 5.88 -7.35 -3.03
C LEU A 60 5.06 -7.29 -1.74
N GLN A 61 4.98 -8.38 -0.99
CA GLN A 61 4.31 -8.41 0.30
C GLN A 61 5.06 -7.55 1.33
N SER A 62 6.39 -7.60 1.36
CA SER A 62 7.21 -6.83 2.31
C SER A 62 7.23 -5.34 2.01
N ALA A 63 6.96 -4.93 0.77
CA ALA A 63 6.95 -3.52 0.37
C ALA A 63 5.98 -2.64 1.18
N VAL A 64 4.89 -3.19 1.71
CA VAL A 64 3.92 -2.43 2.53
C VAL A 64 4.39 -2.12 3.95
N GLY A 65 5.52 -2.71 4.37
CA GLY A 65 6.08 -2.55 5.71
C GLY A 65 7.55 -2.17 5.69
N VAL A 66 8.04 -1.64 4.58
CA VAL A 66 9.43 -1.19 4.46
C VAL A 66 9.66 0.11 5.24
N HIS A 67 10.89 0.31 5.70
CA HIS A 67 11.31 1.58 6.29
C HIS A 67 11.21 2.72 5.26
N PRO A 68 10.81 3.95 5.65
CA PRO A 68 10.72 5.10 4.74
C PRO A 68 11.95 5.30 3.84
N ASP A 69 13.15 5.17 4.41
CA ASP A 69 14.42 5.39 3.68
C ASP A 69 14.69 4.34 2.58
N ALA A 70 14.06 3.17 2.66
CA ALA A 70 14.23 2.09 1.69
C ALA A 70 13.12 2.06 0.62
N ILE A 71 12.23 3.05 0.60
CA ILE A 71 11.12 3.11 -0.37
C ILE A 71 11.64 3.22 -1.80
N GLU A 72 12.63 4.07 -2.07
CA GLU A 72 13.18 4.26 -3.42
C GLU A 72 13.76 2.96 -3.98
N LYS A 73 14.62 2.31 -3.20
CA LYS A 73 15.16 0.98 -3.52
C LYS A 73 14.05 -0.05 -3.73
N THR A 74 13.01 -0.03 -2.88
CA THR A 74 11.87 -0.94 -3.02
C THR A 74 11.11 -0.72 -4.33
N VAL A 75 10.98 0.54 -4.78
CA VAL A 75 10.39 0.85 -6.08
C VAL A 75 11.22 0.25 -7.21
N GLU A 76 12.53 0.43 -7.20
CA GLU A 76 13.45 -0.15 -8.19
C GLU A 76 13.37 -1.69 -8.22
N ASP A 77 13.37 -2.32 -7.04
CA ASP A 77 13.22 -3.76 -6.88
C ASP A 77 11.88 -4.26 -7.48
N ILE A 78 10.79 -3.52 -7.25
CA ILE A 78 9.47 -3.83 -7.82
C ILE A 78 9.48 -3.69 -9.35
N LEU A 79 10.07 -2.62 -9.88
CA LEU A 79 10.16 -2.37 -11.32
C LEU A 79 10.93 -3.49 -12.01
N THR A 80 12.07 -3.87 -11.42
CA THR A 80 12.93 -4.96 -11.89
C THR A 80 12.20 -6.30 -11.84
N LEU A 81 11.59 -6.65 -10.70
CA LEU A 81 10.80 -7.88 -10.52
C LEU A 81 9.64 -7.96 -11.52
N LYS A 82 8.97 -6.83 -11.79
CA LYS A 82 7.86 -6.77 -12.73
C LYS A 82 8.31 -6.63 -14.17
N LYS A 83 9.60 -6.48 -14.46
CA LYS A 83 10.15 -6.24 -15.80
C LYS A 83 9.45 -5.06 -16.48
N VAL A 84 9.27 -3.97 -15.74
CA VAL A 84 8.69 -2.74 -16.26
C VAL A 84 9.76 -1.96 -16.99
N ASN A 85 9.52 -1.60 -18.24
CA ASN A 85 10.37 -0.69 -18.97
C ASN A 85 10.10 0.75 -18.47
N VAL A 86 11.09 1.35 -17.82
CA VAL A 86 10.99 2.68 -17.19
C VAL A 86 10.93 3.78 -18.25
N ASP A 87 11.62 3.62 -19.37
CA ASP A 87 11.64 4.60 -20.47
C ASP A 87 10.25 4.78 -21.10
N THR A 88 9.48 3.69 -21.18
CA THR A 88 8.10 3.74 -21.70
C THR A 88 7.09 4.28 -20.69
N ASN A 89 7.45 4.34 -19.39
CA ASN A 89 6.50 4.66 -18.34
C ASN A 89 7.15 5.22 -17.06
N PRO A 90 7.79 6.40 -17.14
CA PRO A 90 8.44 7.01 -15.98
C PRO A 90 7.42 7.37 -14.88
N GLN A 91 6.19 7.73 -15.27
CA GLN A 91 5.13 8.13 -14.34
C GLN A 91 4.69 7.00 -13.39
N PHE A 92 4.88 5.74 -13.78
CA PHE A 92 4.53 4.62 -12.92
C PHE A 92 5.43 4.53 -11.69
N ALA A 93 6.74 4.77 -11.83
CA ALA A 93 7.68 4.76 -10.70
C ALA A 93 7.28 5.81 -9.66
N VAL A 94 7.05 7.04 -10.10
CA VAL A 94 6.59 8.16 -9.25
C VAL A 94 5.26 7.84 -8.58
N SER A 95 4.29 7.30 -9.33
CA SER A 95 2.98 6.94 -8.78
C SER A 95 3.07 5.83 -7.74
N LEU A 96 3.94 4.84 -7.97
CA LEU A 96 4.18 3.73 -7.06
C LEU A 96 4.87 4.22 -5.78
N GLN A 97 5.91 5.04 -5.90
CA GLN A 97 6.62 5.65 -4.78
C GLN A 97 5.65 6.45 -3.90
N ALA A 98 4.82 7.31 -4.49
CA ALA A 98 3.82 8.09 -3.75
C ALA A 98 2.83 7.19 -2.99
N CYS A 99 2.40 6.08 -3.59
CA CYS A 99 1.51 5.14 -2.90
C CYS A 99 2.25 4.42 -1.75
N LEU A 100 3.50 3.99 -1.93
CA LEU A 100 4.29 3.35 -0.87
C LEU A 100 4.55 4.29 0.30
N LEU A 101 4.88 5.57 0.03
CA LEU A 101 5.01 6.61 1.05
C LEU A 101 3.72 6.76 1.86
N GLN A 102 2.56 6.79 1.19
CA GLN A 102 1.28 6.89 1.88
C GLN A 102 0.97 5.65 2.73
N ILE A 103 1.28 4.43 2.24
CA ILE A 103 1.08 3.18 2.98
C ILE A 103 1.95 3.15 4.24
N VAL A 104 3.25 3.36 4.09
CA VAL A 104 4.22 3.32 5.19
C VAL A 104 3.96 4.48 6.17
N GLY A 105 3.70 5.68 5.65
CA GLY A 105 3.39 6.86 6.46
C GLY A 105 2.12 6.67 7.30
N TYR A 106 1.04 6.16 6.70
CA TYR A 106 -0.19 5.87 7.44
C TYR A 106 0.01 4.82 8.53
N ARG A 107 0.77 3.76 8.23
CA ARG A 107 1.10 2.72 9.20
C ARG A 107 1.88 3.29 10.38
N ASN A 108 2.92 4.08 10.13
CA ASN A 108 3.73 4.70 11.17
C ASN A 108 2.89 5.68 12.01
N LEU A 109 2.08 6.50 11.36
CA LEU A 109 1.16 7.42 12.05
C LEU A 109 0.19 6.65 12.96
N THR A 110 -0.37 5.54 12.49
CA THR A 110 -1.26 4.70 13.31
C THR A 110 -0.56 4.18 14.56
N VAL A 111 0.71 3.79 14.44
CA VAL A 111 1.52 3.35 15.59
C VAL A 111 1.72 4.48 16.60
N GLU A 112 2.12 5.66 16.15
CA GLU A 112 2.34 6.82 17.04
C GLU A 112 1.04 7.30 17.69
N VAL A 113 -0.07 7.33 16.94
CA VAL A 113 -1.40 7.67 17.48
C VAL A 113 -1.85 6.65 18.51
N GLU A 114 -1.67 5.35 18.24
CA GLU A 114 -2.02 4.30 19.21
C GLU A 114 -1.13 4.33 20.45
N LYS A 115 0.14 4.74 20.32
CA LYS A 115 1.03 4.95 21.46
C LYS A 115 0.52 6.10 22.34
N LEU A 116 0.22 7.26 21.73
CA LEU A 116 -0.32 8.42 22.43
C LEU A 116 -1.68 8.13 23.08
N ARG A 117 -2.57 7.39 22.38
CA ARG A 117 -3.89 6.99 22.92
C ARG A 117 -3.78 6.15 24.19
N ARG A 118 -2.69 5.40 24.36
CA ARG A 118 -2.45 4.50 25.50
C ARG A 118 -1.66 5.16 26.62
N GLU A 119 -1.11 6.34 26.38
CA GLU A 119 -0.38 7.10 27.38
C GLU A 119 -1.35 7.60 28.45
N ALA A 120 -1.06 7.28 29.72
CA ALA A 120 -1.84 7.79 30.82
C ALA A 120 -1.54 9.28 31.02
N TYR A 121 -2.58 10.05 31.32
CA TYR A 121 -2.39 11.44 31.69
C TYR A 121 -1.54 11.57 32.95
N ASP A 122 -0.71 12.62 33.00
CA ASP A 122 0.20 12.94 34.10
C ASP A 122 0.16 14.46 34.30
N SER A 123 -0.35 14.90 35.44
CA SER A 123 -0.47 16.33 35.77
C SER A 123 0.87 17.00 36.05
N GLU A 124 1.90 16.22 36.37
CA GLU A 124 3.26 16.74 36.55
C GLU A 124 4.00 16.88 35.20
N ASN A 125 3.42 16.36 34.11
CA ASN A 125 3.96 16.52 32.77
C ASN A 125 3.36 17.78 32.11
N PRO A 126 4.12 18.87 31.94
CA PRO A 126 3.61 20.11 31.36
C PRO A 126 3.13 19.96 29.91
N GLN A 127 3.64 18.96 29.16
CA GLN A 127 3.21 18.70 27.78
C GLN A 127 1.78 18.13 27.74
N HIS A 128 1.43 17.29 28.72
CA HIS A 128 0.07 16.74 28.83
C HIS A 128 -0.93 17.83 29.14
N GLU A 129 -0.59 18.73 30.06
CA GLU A 129 -1.39 19.93 30.38
C GLU A 129 -1.58 20.83 29.15
N GLU A 130 -0.50 21.13 28.41
CA GLU A 130 -0.57 21.94 27.21
C GLU A 130 -1.49 21.32 26.14
N MET A 131 -1.36 20.00 25.91
CA MET A 131 -2.21 19.28 24.98
C MET A 131 -3.68 19.29 25.40
N LEU A 132 -3.96 19.12 26.69
CA LEU A 132 -5.32 19.16 27.24
C LEU A 132 -5.95 20.54 27.06
N ILE A 133 -5.21 21.62 27.37
CA ILE A 133 -5.67 23.00 27.17
C ILE A 133 -5.87 23.31 25.69
N LYS A 134 -4.98 22.82 24.82
CA LYS A 134 -5.13 22.97 23.37
C LYS A 134 -6.39 22.26 22.87
N LEU A 135 -6.66 21.05 23.34
CA LEU A 135 -7.87 20.30 23.00
C LEU A 135 -9.12 21.06 23.47
N TRP A 136 -9.12 21.55 24.71
CA TRP A 136 -10.22 22.34 25.28
C TRP A 136 -10.53 23.59 24.46
N LYS A 137 -9.51 24.28 23.93
CA LYS A 137 -9.70 25.48 23.08
C LYS A 137 -10.24 25.15 21.68
N MET A 138 -10.09 23.92 21.20
CA MET A 138 -10.53 23.50 19.87
C MET A 138 -11.91 22.82 19.86
N LEU A 139 -12.50 22.57 21.04
CA LEU A 139 -13.86 22.07 21.24
C LEU A 139 -14.82 23.24 21.47
#